data_AF-A0A379FFE3-F1
#
_entry.id   AF-A0A379FFE3-F1
#
_cell.length_a   1.000
_cell.length_b   1.000
_cell.length_c   1.000
_cell.angle_alpha   90.00
_cell.angle_beta   90.00
_cell.angle_gamma   90.00
#
_symmetry.space_group_name_H-M   'P 1'
#
loop_
_entity.id
_entity.type
_entity.pdbx_description
1 polymer ?
#
loop_
_entity_poly.entity_id
_entity_poly.type
_entity_poly.pdbx_seq_one_letter_code
_entity_poly.pdbx_strand_id
1 'polypeptide(L)'
;MLGLLPGALTSAWKKRRKRPELFFLLCWFVVPFLFFSIAKGKLPTYMLPFMGPLAMLMAKYGVDCARKFKMKALRINGYINIFIGVAAVVAILIIQLVSSKPIYMPYEWSKWVLAIVAFSLWGIIGYLCSTLNGKHWLWAASCSLGVSLCIGQAIPNSSIDGKLPQEFIRQNIDTLNASKYIVSNSVGVGAGLAWELQRSDIYLYERTGELTYGIEYPDSQHRLLKPESFEQWLENARKEGNVSVVITYKDPKKLAQMPRPEELVTNRRMAILTYEKRK
;
A
#
# COMPACT_ATOMS: atom_id res chain seq x y z
N MET A 1 -5.36 4.46 -20.94
CA MET A 1 -6.58 3.85 -21.54
C MET A 1 -7.92 4.32 -20.98
N LEU A 2 -7.97 5.13 -19.91
CA LEU A 2 -9.22 5.45 -19.19
C LEU A 2 -10.32 6.10 -20.06
N GLY A 3 -9.95 6.84 -21.11
CA GLY A 3 -10.93 7.48 -22.01
C GLY A 3 -11.75 6.51 -22.85
N LEU A 4 -11.36 5.23 -22.95
CA LEU A 4 -12.10 4.21 -23.69
C LEU A 4 -13.19 3.52 -22.85
N LEU A 5 -13.18 3.71 -21.53
CA LEU A 5 -14.05 3.03 -20.59
C LEU A 5 -15.56 3.31 -20.82
N PRO A 6 -16.01 4.57 -21.01
CA PRO A 6 -17.44 4.86 -21.25
C PRO A 6 -17.91 4.27 -22.58
N GLY A 7 -17.04 4.31 -23.60
CA GLY A 7 -17.31 3.74 -24.92
C GLY A 7 -17.39 2.21 -24.90
N ALA A 8 -16.54 1.56 -24.08
CA ALA A 8 -16.54 0.12 -23.93
C ALA A 8 -17.82 -0.39 -23.26
N LEU A 9 -18.24 0.23 -22.15
CA LEU A 9 -19.45 -0.15 -21.42
C LEU A 9 -20.72 0.06 -22.26
N THR A 10 -20.84 1.23 -22.90
CA THR A 10 -22.00 1.53 -23.76
C THR A 10 -22.06 0.63 -25.00
N SER A 11 -20.92 0.29 -25.60
CA SER A 11 -20.84 -0.65 -26.73
C SER A 11 -21.23 -2.07 -26.32
N ALA A 12 -20.78 -2.54 -25.16
CA ALA A 12 -21.14 -3.85 -24.63
C ALA A 12 -22.65 -3.95 -24.34
N TRP A 13 -23.25 -2.91 -23.74
CA TRP A 13 -24.68 -2.85 -23.48
C TRP A 13 -25.52 -2.81 -24.77
N LYS A 14 -25.18 -1.94 -25.72
CA LYS A 14 -25.92 -1.81 -26.99
C LYS A 14 -25.84 -3.05 -27.87
N LYS A 15 -24.73 -3.78 -27.83
CA LYS A 15 -24.50 -5.00 -28.63
C LYS A 15 -24.90 -6.29 -27.89
N ARG A 16 -25.58 -6.21 -26.74
CA ARG A 16 -25.92 -7.37 -25.88
C ARG A 16 -26.53 -8.56 -26.62
N ARG A 17 -27.40 -8.33 -27.61
CA ARG A 17 -28.04 -9.39 -28.40
C ARG A 17 -27.16 -9.97 -29.51
N LYS A 18 -26.19 -9.20 -30.00
CA LYS A 18 -25.32 -9.59 -31.13
C LYS A 18 -24.00 -10.21 -30.69
N ARG A 19 -23.57 -9.93 -29.45
CA ARG A 19 -22.30 -10.41 -28.87
C ARG A 19 -22.49 -10.73 -27.38
N PRO A 20 -23.05 -11.90 -27.04
CA PRO A 20 -23.30 -12.29 -25.65
C PRO A 20 -22.03 -12.32 -24.79
N GLU A 21 -20.86 -12.58 -25.39
CA GLU A 21 -19.56 -12.58 -24.71
C GLU A 21 -19.19 -11.22 -24.10
N LEU A 22 -19.53 -10.11 -24.76
CA LEU A 22 -19.28 -8.78 -24.19
C LEU A 22 -20.26 -8.45 -23.06
N PHE A 23 -21.48 -8.96 -23.17
CA PHE A 23 -22.50 -8.76 -22.15
C PHE A 23 -22.13 -9.53 -20.89
N PHE A 24 -21.64 -10.76 -21.03
CA PHE A 24 -21.07 -11.53 -19.93
C PHE A 24 -19.93 -10.79 -19.23
N LEU A 25 -18.95 -10.26 -19.97
CA LEU A 25 -17.86 -9.46 -19.39
C LEU A 25 -18.37 -8.21 -18.67
N LEU A 26 -19.42 -7.57 -19.18
CA LEU A 26 -20.05 -6.42 -18.52
C LEU A 26 -20.72 -6.85 -17.21
N CYS A 27 -21.48 -7.95 -17.21
CA CYS A 27 -22.09 -8.49 -16.00
C CYS A 27 -21.03 -8.90 -14.97
N TRP A 28 -19.94 -9.51 -15.40
CA TRP A 28 -18.80 -9.85 -14.54
C TRP A 28 -18.12 -8.62 -13.96
N PHE A 29 -18.09 -7.49 -14.66
CA PHE A 29 -17.64 -6.24 -14.05
C PHE A 29 -18.67 -5.66 -13.06
N VAL A 30 -19.93 -5.53 -13.48
CA VAL A 30 -20.97 -4.79 -12.75
C VAL A 30 -21.40 -5.50 -11.47
N VAL A 31 -21.58 -6.82 -11.48
CA VAL A 31 -22.10 -7.56 -10.33
C VAL A 31 -21.16 -7.50 -9.12
N PRO A 32 -19.86 -7.87 -9.22
CA PRO A 32 -18.92 -7.71 -8.12
C PRO A 32 -18.71 -6.25 -7.73
N PHE A 33 -18.66 -5.34 -8.71
CA PHE A 33 -18.50 -3.90 -8.43
C PHE A 33 -19.62 -3.37 -7.53
N LEU A 34 -20.88 -3.69 -7.84
CA LEU A 34 -22.03 -3.28 -7.01
C LEU A 34 -22.02 -3.97 -5.64
N PHE A 35 -21.77 -5.28 -5.62
CA PHE A 35 -21.70 -6.06 -4.39
C PHE A 35 -20.68 -5.47 -3.41
N PHE A 36 -19.44 -5.24 -3.86
CA PHE A 36 -18.38 -4.66 -3.03
C PHE A 36 -18.57 -3.17 -2.76
N SER A 37 -19.30 -2.44 -3.61
CA SER A 37 -19.64 -1.03 -3.35
C SER A 37 -20.62 -0.86 -2.20
N ILE A 38 -21.54 -1.81 -2.04
CA ILE A 38 -22.54 -1.85 -0.96
C ILE A 38 -21.93 -2.39 0.35
N ALA A 39 -20.90 -3.23 0.26
CA ALA A 39 -20.21 -3.77 1.42
C ALA A 39 -19.58 -2.67 2.31
N LYS A 40 -19.72 -2.82 3.63
CA LYS A 40 -19.22 -1.84 4.62
C LYS A 40 -17.69 -1.90 4.80
N GLY A 41 -17.09 -3.08 4.66
CA GLY A 41 -15.64 -3.25 4.66
C GLY A 41 -15.10 -3.03 3.26
N LYS A 42 -14.41 -1.92 3.02
CA LYS A 42 -13.83 -1.60 1.70
C LYS A 42 -12.31 -1.74 1.78
N LEU A 43 -11.79 -2.87 1.32
CA LEU A 43 -10.38 -2.99 1.02
C LEU A 43 -10.16 -2.73 -0.48
N PRO A 44 -9.11 -1.96 -0.87
CA PRO A 44 -8.76 -1.76 -2.27
C PRO A 44 -8.55 -3.08 -3.04
N THR A 45 -8.15 -4.15 -2.37
CA THR A 45 -7.93 -5.48 -2.96
C THR A 45 -9.21 -6.13 -3.48
N TYR A 46 -10.39 -5.73 -2.99
CA TYR A 46 -11.68 -6.21 -3.52
C TYR A 46 -11.93 -5.74 -4.95
N MET A 47 -11.12 -4.81 -5.46
CA MET A 47 -11.21 -4.37 -6.85
C MET A 47 -10.52 -5.30 -7.85
N LEU A 48 -9.66 -6.20 -7.39
CA LEU A 48 -8.82 -7.05 -8.26
C LEU A 48 -9.63 -7.94 -9.22
N PRO A 49 -10.71 -8.64 -8.79
CA PRO A 49 -11.40 -9.63 -9.64
C PRO A 49 -12.06 -9.03 -10.88
N PHE A 50 -12.43 -7.74 -10.86
CA PHE A 50 -13.14 -7.09 -11.96
C PHE A 50 -12.23 -6.26 -12.89
N MET A 51 -10.93 -6.15 -12.61
CA MET A 51 -9.97 -5.48 -13.50
C MET A 51 -9.77 -6.24 -14.83
N GLY A 52 -9.71 -7.57 -14.77
CA GLY A 52 -9.57 -8.44 -15.94
C GLY A 52 -10.67 -8.26 -16.99
N PRO A 53 -11.97 -8.43 -16.64
CA PRO A 53 -13.06 -8.24 -17.59
C PRO A 53 -13.15 -6.80 -18.13
N LEU A 54 -12.85 -5.81 -17.29
CA LEU A 54 -12.81 -4.41 -17.70
C LEU A 54 -11.72 -4.15 -18.76
N ALA A 55 -10.50 -4.67 -18.53
CA ALA A 55 -9.39 -4.56 -19.48
C ALA A 55 -9.73 -5.20 -20.83
N MET A 56 -10.34 -6.39 -20.83
CA MET A 56 -10.79 -7.06 -22.06
C MET A 56 -11.83 -6.24 -22.83
N LEU A 57 -12.82 -5.66 -22.15
CA LEU A 57 -13.84 -4.79 -22.77
C LEU A 57 -13.21 -3.54 -23.41
N MET A 58 -12.28 -2.91 -22.70
CA MET A 58 -11.57 -1.71 -23.17
C MET A 58 -10.65 -2.02 -24.36
N ALA A 59 -9.91 -3.12 -24.31
CA ALA A 59 -9.07 -3.58 -25.41
C ALA A 59 -9.90 -3.85 -26.67
N LYS A 60 -11.00 -4.59 -26.52
CA LYS A 60 -11.90 -4.90 -27.63
C LYS A 60 -12.52 -3.64 -28.24
N TYR A 61 -12.94 -2.69 -27.42
CA TYR A 61 -13.47 -1.42 -27.90
C TYR A 61 -12.41 -0.59 -28.64
N GLY A 62 -11.17 -0.58 -28.14
CA GLY A 62 -10.01 0.04 -28.81
C GLY A 62 -9.75 -0.55 -30.19
N VAL A 63 -9.74 -1.88 -30.33
CA VAL A 63 -9.59 -2.59 -31.61
C VAL A 63 -10.75 -2.25 -32.57
N ASP A 64 -11.99 -2.29 -32.10
CA ASP A 64 -13.18 -1.95 -32.91
C ASP A 64 -13.11 -0.50 -33.42
N CYS A 65 -12.62 0.44 -32.60
CA CYS A 65 -12.44 1.84 -32.97
C CYS A 65 -11.33 2.03 -34.02
N ALA A 66 -10.20 1.33 -33.86
CA ALA A 66 -9.10 1.37 -34.82
C ALA A 66 -9.50 0.79 -36.18
N ARG A 67 -10.19 -0.37 -36.20
CA ARG A 67 -10.66 -1.01 -37.45
C ARG A 67 -11.73 -0.21 -38.19
N LYS A 68 -12.55 0.56 -37.47
CA LYS A 68 -13.64 1.37 -38.05
C LYS A 68 -13.26 2.84 -38.30
N PHE A 69 -11.96 3.16 -38.28
CA PHE A 69 -11.43 4.52 -38.43
C PHE A 69 -12.11 5.57 -37.52
N LYS A 70 -12.58 5.16 -36.33
CA LYS A 70 -13.19 6.06 -35.34
C LYS A 70 -12.12 6.81 -34.55
N MET A 71 -11.33 7.63 -35.25
CA MET A 71 -10.13 8.28 -34.72
C MET A 71 -10.42 9.34 -33.65
N LYS A 72 -11.64 9.91 -33.64
CA LYS A 72 -12.09 10.86 -32.60
C LYS A 72 -12.04 10.24 -31.20
N ALA A 73 -12.49 8.99 -31.03
CA ALA A 73 -12.50 8.33 -29.72
C ALA A 73 -11.07 8.02 -29.22
N LEU A 74 -10.16 7.67 -30.14
CA LEU A 74 -8.76 7.42 -29.81
C LEU A 74 -8.01 8.71 -29.45
N ARG A 75 -8.27 9.82 -30.16
CA ARG A 75 -7.71 11.14 -29.83
C ARG A 75 -8.20 11.65 -28.46
N ILE A 76 -9.50 11.53 -28.17
CA ILE A 76 -10.05 11.88 -26.84
C ILE A 76 -9.38 11.06 -25.74
N ASN A 77 -9.18 9.76 -25.94
CA ASN A 77 -8.43 8.95 -24.98
C ASN A 77 -6.98 9.44 -24.81
N GLY A 78 -6.29 9.85 -25.88
CA GLY A 78 -4.98 10.49 -25.81
C GLY A 78 -4.99 11.71 -24.90
N TYR A 79 -5.89 12.66 -25.16
CA TYR A 79 -6.03 13.89 -24.34
C TYR A 79 -6.33 13.60 -22.86
N ILE A 80 -7.19 12.63 -22.57
CA ILE A 80 -7.48 12.23 -21.18
C ILE A 80 -6.23 11.69 -20.48
N ASN A 81 -5.42 10.87 -21.17
CA ASN A 81 -4.17 10.36 -20.57
C ASN A 81 -3.14 11.48 -20.36
N ILE A 82 -3.05 12.46 -21.26
CA ILE A 82 -2.20 13.65 -21.08
C ILE A 82 -2.66 14.44 -19.86
N PHE A 83 -3.96 14.74 -19.77
CA PHE A 83 -4.52 15.49 -18.65
C PHE A 83 -4.22 14.82 -17.31
N ILE A 84 -4.40 13.50 -17.22
CA ILE A 84 -4.11 12.74 -15.99
C ILE A 84 -2.61 12.76 -15.67
N GLY A 85 -1.74 12.54 -16.65
CA GLY A 85 -0.29 12.59 -16.45
C GLY A 85 0.18 13.96 -15.94
N VAL A 86 -0.28 15.04 -16.59
CA VAL A 86 0.04 16.42 -16.20
C VAL A 86 -0.54 16.75 -14.83
N ALA A 87 -1.81 16.44 -14.58
CA ALA A 87 -2.46 16.69 -13.29
C ALA A 87 -1.73 15.96 -12.14
N ALA A 88 -1.27 14.72 -12.37
CA ALA A 88 -0.50 13.97 -11.38
C ALA A 88 0.87 14.61 -11.09
N VAL A 89 1.61 15.04 -12.12
CA VAL A 89 2.88 15.78 -11.93
C VAL A 89 2.65 17.08 -11.16
N VAL A 90 1.64 17.87 -11.55
CA VAL A 90 1.29 19.12 -10.87
C VAL A 90 0.89 18.86 -9.42
N ALA A 91 0.10 17.83 -9.13
CA ALA A 91 -0.27 17.46 -7.77
C ALA A 91 0.97 17.12 -6.92
N ILE A 92 1.92 16.34 -7.46
CA ILE A 92 3.16 15.99 -6.76
C ILE A 92 3.99 17.25 -6.47
N LEU A 93 4.09 18.18 -7.44
CA LEU A 93 4.80 19.45 -7.26
C LEU A 93 4.12 20.32 -6.19
N ILE A 94 2.81 20.54 -6.27
CA ILE A 94 2.07 21.37 -5.30
C ILE A 94 2.22 20.80 -3.89
N ILE A 95 2.06 19.48 -3.72
CA ILE A 95 2.16 18.88 -2.39
C ILE A 95 3.60 18.99 -1.85
N GLN A 96 4.61 18.87 -2.70
CA GLN A 96 6.01 18.97 -2.26
C GLN A 96 6.45 20.41 -1.96
N LEU A 97 6.02 21.39 -2.76
CA LEU A 97 6.49 22.78 -2.67
C LEU A 97 5.62 23.68 -1.78
N VAL A 98 4.30 23.43 -1.69
CA VAL A 98 3.34 24.32 -1.03
C VAL A 98 2.85 23.75 0.30
N SER A 99 2.86 22.43 0.47
CA SER A 99 2.29 21.81 1.66
C SER A 99 3.25 21.89 2.85
N SER A 100 2.73 22.29 4.02
CA SER A 100 3.51 22.37 5.27
C SER A 100 4.02 21.00 5.77
N LYS A 101 3.56 19.90 5.16
CA LYS A 101 4.03 18.53 5.42
C LYS A 101 4.48 17.91 4.10
N PRO A 102 5.73 18.14 3.65
CA PRO A 102 6.23 17.54 2.41
C PRO A 102 6.16 16.01 2.51
N ILE A 103 5.70 15.38 1.43
CA ILE A 103 5.54 13.93 1.37
C ILE A 103 6.91 13.24 1.33
N TYR A 104 7.84 13.81 0.56
CA TYR A 104 9.22 13.33 0.42
C TYR A 104 10.15 14.16 1.31
N MET A 105 11.02 13.49 2.05
CA MET A 105 12.09 14.17 2.79
C MET A 105 13.21 14.64 1.86
N PRO A 106 14.05 15.62 2.27
CA PRO A 106 15.11 16.17 1.42
C PRO A 106 16.10 15.13 0.87
N TYR A 107 16.38 14.07 1.64
CA TYR A 107 17.26 12.97 1.22
C TYR A 107 16.59 11.93 0.29
N GLU A 108 15.28 12.02 0.08
CA GLU A 108 14.50 11.11 -0.79
C GLU A 108 14.30 11.67 -2.21
N TRP A 109 15.17 12.58 -2.65
CA TRP A 109 15.01 13.28 -3.93
C TRP A 109 14.92 12.33 -5.13
N SER A 110 15.65 11.21 -5.10
CA SER A 110 15.60 10.18 -6.15
C SER A 110 14.19 9.60 -6.36
N LYS A 111 13.44 9.35 -5.29
CA LYS A 111 12.07 8.82 -5.34
C LYS A 111 11.10 9.84 -5.92
N TRP A 112 11.28 11.11 -5.54
CA TRP A 112 10.49 12.21 -6.07
C TRP A 112 10.71 12.42 -7.57
N VAL A 113 11.96 12.42 -8.01
CA VAL A 113 12.33 12.49 -9.43
C VAL A 113 11.76 11.29 -10.19
N LEU A 114 11.87 10.07 -9.65
CA LEU A 114 11.31 8.86 -10.26
C LEU A 114 9.80 8.97 -10.46
N ALA A 115 9.07 9.49 -9.46
CA ALA A 115 7.63 9.71 -9.57
C ALA A 115 7.28 10.69 -10.70
N ILE A 116 7.99 11.83 -10.77
CA ILE A 116 7.80 12.84 -11.83
C ILE A 116 8.10 12.24 -13.21
N VAL A 117 9.21 11.51 -13.35
CA VAL A 117 9.58 10.86 -14.61
C VAL A 117 8.51 9.84 -15.03
N ALA A 118 8.01 9.02 -14.10
CA ALA A 118 7.00 8.01 -14.40
C ALA A 118 5.68 8.62 -14.92
N PHE A 119 5.19 9.69 -14.27
CA PHE A 119 3.99 10.39 -14.72
C PHE A 119 4.21 11.24 -15.98
N SER A 120 5.43 11.77 -16.17
CA SER A 120 5.80 12.48 -17.40
C SER A 120 5.84 11.52 -18.60
N LEU A 121 6.42 10.32 -18.43
CA LEU A 121 6.39 9.27 -19.44
C LEU A 121 4.95 8.87 -19.81
N TRP A 122 4.05 8.76 -18.84
CA TRP A 122 2.62 8.55 -19.12
C TRP A 122 2.07 9.67 -20.01
N GLY A 123 2.29 10.94 -19.64
CA GLY A 123 1.86 12.10 -20.42
C GLY A 123 2.42 12.11 -21.86
N ILE A 124 3.72 11.85 -22.02
CA ILE A 124 4.41 11.79 -23.33
C ILE A 124 3.83 10.68 -24.20
N ILE A 125 3.60 9.48 -23.66
CA ILE A 125 2.98 8.37 -24.38
C ILE A 125 1.53 8.74 -24.78
N GLY A 126 0.80 9.45 -23.92
CA GLY A 126 -0.52 10.00 -24.22
C GLY A 126 -0.50 11.02 -25.37
N TYR A 127 0.50 11.90 -25.40
CA TYR A 127 0.74 12.89 -26.43
C TYR A 127 1.08 12.25 -27.78
N LEU A 128 2.06 11.34 -27.79
CA LEU A 128 2.45 10.57 -28.99
C LEU A 128 1.27 9.78 -29.58
N CYS A 129 0.41 9.21 -28.73
CA CYS A 129 -0.80 8.54 -29.19
C CYS A 129 -1.81 9.50 -29.85
N SER A 130 -1.87 10.76 -29.43
CA SER A 130 -2.77 11.77 -29.98
C SER A 130 -2.26 12.34 -31.31
N THR A 131 -0.95 12.59 -31.42
CA THR A 131 -0.31 13.17 -32.61
C THR A 131 -0.13 12.17 -33.75
N LEU A 132 0.13 10.90 -33.46
CA LEU A 132 0.31 9.84 -34.47
C LEU A 132 -1.02 9.28 -35.00
N ASN A 133 -2.07 10.09 -35.02
CA ASN A 133 -3.38 9.78 -35.58
C ASN A 133 -3.91 8.41 -35.15
N GLY A 134 -3.72 7.96 -33.91
CA GLY A 134 -4.22 6.66 -33.42
C GLY A 134 -3.71 5.41 -34.14
N LYS A 135 -2.74 5.51 -35.06
CA LYS A 135 -2.14 4.36 -35.76
C LYS A 135 -1.39 3.44 -34.77
N HIS A 136 -0.89 4.03 -33.69
CA HIS A 136 -0.18 3.38 -32.59
C HIS A 136 -1.03 3.28 -31.31
N TRP A 137 -2.34 3.03 -31.42
CA TRP A 137 -3.26 3.00 -30.27
C TRP A 137 -2.87 2.01 -29.16
N LEU A 138 -2.11 0.96 -29.47
CA LEU A 138 -1.57 0.01 -28.49
C LEU A 138 -0.58 0.66 -27.51
N TRP A 139 0.09 1.75 -27.91
CA TRP A 139 0.99 2.49 -27.03
C TRP A 139 0.22 3.19 -25.90
N ALA A 140 -1.04 3.59 -26.13
CA ALA A 140 -1.91 4.09 -25.07
C ALA A 140 -2.35 3.01 -24.06
N ALA A 141 -2.16 1.72 -24.36
CA ALA A 141 -2.28 0.62 -23.39
C ALA A 141 -1.06 0.59 -22.46
N SER A 142 0.11 0.92 -23.01
CA SER A 142 1.39 0.90 -22.32
C SER A 142 1.64 2.13 -21.45
N CYS A 143 0.76 3.15 -21.51
CA CYS A 143 0.95 4.41 -20.79
C CYS A 143 1.02 4.24 -19.25
N SER A 144 0.39 3.20 -18.71
CA SER A 144 0.44 2.88 -17.28
C SER A 144 1.62 1.99 -16.88
N LEU A 145 2.38 1.41 -17.83
CA LEU A 145 3.50 0.52 -17.52
C LEU A 145 4.63 1.27 -16.80
N GLY A 146 4.96 2.48 -17.26
CA GLY A 146 5.98 3.31 -16.60
C GLY A 146 5.65 3.57 -15.13
N VAL A 147 4.41 3.94 -14.83
CA VAL A 147 3.96 4.09 -13.44
C VAL A 147 3.92 2.74 -12.72
N SER A 148 3.42 1.68 -13.34
CA SER A 148 3.32 0.36 -12.69
C SER A 148 4.68 -0.20 -12.27
N LEU A 149 5.73 0.05 -13.04
CA LEU A 149 7.10 -0.40 -12.74
C LEU A 149 7.79 0.50 -11.71
N CYS A 150 7.53 1.81 -11.75
CA CYS A 150 8.21 2.77 -10.89
C CYS A 150 7.50 3.02 -9.55
N ILE A 151 6.19 2.79 -9.44
CA ILE A 151 5.38 3.25 -8.30
C ILE A 151 5.87 2.66 -6.98
N GLY A 152 6.32 1.39 -6.95
CA GLY A 152 6.83 0.75 -5.74
C GLY A 152 8.08 1.42 -5.17
N GLN A 153 8.95 1.91 -6.04
CA GLN A 153 10.21 2.59 -5.66
C GLN A 153 10.00 4.09 -5.41
N ALA A 154 8.98 4.68 -6.02
CA ALA A 154 8.56 6.06 -5.79
C ALA A 154 7.78 6.25 -4.47
N ILE A 155 7.47 5.20 -3.70
CA ILE A 155 6.72 5.36 -2.45
C ILE A 155 7.59 6.11 -1.42
N PRO A 156 7.08 7.21 -0.84
CA PRO A 156 7.79 7.99 0.17
C PRO A 156 7.92 7.22 1.49
N ASN A 157 9.04 7.38 2.19
CA ASN A 157 9.30 6.73 3.47
C ASN A 157 8.22 7.06 4.51
N SER A 158 7.66 8.28 4.48
CA SER A 158 6.55 8.68 5.35
C SER A 158 5.34 7.72 5.30
N SER A 159 5.11 7.10 4.14
CA SER A 159 4.06 6.10 3.94
C SER A 159 4.53 4.68 4.27
N ILE A 160 5.81 4.37 4.00
CA ILE A 160 6.44 3.08 4.29
C ILE A 160 6.54 2.90 5.81
N ASP A 161 7.13 3.85 6.54
CA ASP A 161 7.31 3.78 8.00
C ASP A 161 6.01 3.57 8.77
N GLY A 162 4.87 4.00 8.19
CA GLY A 162 3.56 3.84 8.80
C GLY A 162 2.80 2.59 8.39
N LYS A 163 3.26 1.83 7.40
CA LYS A 163 2.54 0.69 6.79
C LYS A 163 3.38 -0.58 6.61
N LEU A 164 4.70 -0.46 6.56
CA LEU A 164 5.67 -1.55 6.41
C LEU A 164 6.62 -1.55 7.62
N PRO A 165 6.23 -2.18 8.75
CA PRO A 165 7.10 -2.29 9.91
C PRO A 165 8.38 -3.11 9.65
N GLN A 166 8.37 -3.98 8.62
CA GLN A 166 9.45 -4.92 8.31
C GLN A 166 10.78 -4.25 8.01
N GLU A 167 10.82 -3.11 7.33
CA GLU A 167 12.08 -2.41 7.03
C GLU A 167 12.79 -1.97 8.32
N PHE A 168 12.03 -1.43 9.27
CA PHE A 168 12.57 -1.01 10.56
C PHE A 168 13.03 -2.21 11.41
N ILE A 169 12.31 -3.33 11.32
CA ILE A 169 12.67 -4.59 11.99
C ILE A 169 13.99 -5.14 11.41
N ARG A 170 14.12 -5.20 10.07
CA ARG A 170 15.33 -5.68 9.40
C ARG A 170 16.57 -4.87 9.71
N GLN A 171 16.43 -3.54 9.81
CA GLN A 171 17.53 -2.65 10.18
C GLN A 171 18.07 -2.91 11.60
N ASN A 172 17.23 -3.48 12.49
CA ASN A 172 17.58 -3.75 13.88
C ASN A 172 17.51 -5.25 14.20
N ILE A 173 17.66 -6.11 13.18
CA ILE A 173 17.43 -7.56 13.31
C ILE A 173 18.41 -8.19 14.29
N ASP A 174 19.66 -7.71 14.33
CA ASP A 174 20.70 -8.25 15.21
C ASP A 174 20.38 -7.99 16.69
N THR A 175 19.97 -6.77 17.02
CA THR A 175 19.51 -6.39 18.37
C THR A 175 18.27 -7.19 18.78
N LEU A 176 17.31 -7.35 17.86
CA LEU A 176 16.09 -8.10 18.12
C LEU A 176 16.34 -9.61 18.28
N ASN A 177 17.26 -10.20 17.50
CA ASN A 177 17.64 -11.60 17.61
C ASN A 177 18.44 -11.89 18.90
N ALA A 178 19.23 -10.94 19.38
CA ALA A 178 19.95 -11.05 20.65
C ALA A 178 19.01 -11.05 21.87
N SER A 179 17.78 -10.54 21.70
CA SER A 179 16.79 -10.50 22.78
C SER A 179 16.10 -11.85 23.00
N LYS A 180 16.04 -12.25 24.28
CA LYS A 180 15.33 -13.46 24.70
C LYS A 180 13.82 -13.25 24.57
N TYR A 181 13.33 -12.08 24.96
CA TYR A 181 11.90 -11.75 24.94
C TYR A 181 11.62 -10.59 23.99
N ILE A 182 10.54 -10.72 23.22
CA ILE A 182 10.11 -9.70 22.26
C ILE A 182 8.64 -9.37 22.53
N VAL A 183 8.38 -8.08 22.69
CA VAL A 183 7.05 -7.58 23.04
C VAL A 183 6.60 -6.57 21.98
N SER A 184 5.35 -6.62 21.55
CA SER A 184 4.78 -5.62 20.64
C SER A 184 3.39 -5.15 21.05
N ASN A 185 3.09 -3.87 20.84
CA ASN A 185 1.78 -3.29 21.15
C ASN A 185 0.79 -3.31 19.97
N SER A 186 1.14 -4.00 18.89
CA SER A 186 0.36 -4.07 17.66
C SER A 186 0.47 -5.46 17.04
N VAL A 187 -0.68 -6.07 16.73
CA VAL A 187 -0.74 -7.39 16.09
C VAL A 187 0.00 -7.40 14.75
N GLY A 188 -0.16 -6.36 13.92
CA GLY A 188 0.49 -6.30 12.62
C GLY A 188 2.02 -6.21 12.72
N VAL A 189 2.54 -5.50 13.71
CA VAL A 189 3.99 -5.43 13.97
C VAL A 189 4.49 -6.73 14.60
N GLY A 190 3.72 -7.31 15.54
CA GLY A 190 4.00 -8.63 16.10
C GLY A 190 4.09 -9.71 15.04
N ALA A 191 3.17 -9.75 14.09
CA ALA A 191 3.23 -10.68 12.95
C ALA A 191 4.45 -10.43 12.06
N GLY A 192 4.80 -9.16 11.81
CA GLY A 192 6.02 -8.79 11.09
C GLY A 192 7.30 -9.23 11.80
N LEU A 193 7.37 -9.05 13.12
CA LEU A 193 8.49 -9.51 13.95
C LEU A 193 8.59 -11.05 13.91
N ALA A 194 7.47 -11.76 14.04
CA ALA A 194 7.45 -13.21 14.03
C ALA A 194 7.97 -13.77 12.71
N TRP A 195 7.57 -13.13 11.61
CA TRP A 195 8.02 -13.46 10.27
C TRP A 195 9.51 -13.17 10.06
N GLU A 196 9.99 -11.96 10.37
CA GLU A 196 11.39 -11.58 10.09
C GLU A 196 12.38 -12.31 11.01
N LEU A 197 12.01 -12.54 12.27
CA LEU A 197 12.86 -13.22 13.26
C LEU A 197 12.69 -14.74 13.23
N GLN A 198 11.74 -15.26 12.44
CA GLN A 198 11.40 -16.70 12.37
C GLN A 198 11.09 -17.29 13.77
N ARG A 199 10.36 -16.54 14.59
CA ARG A 199 10.07 -16.87 15.99
C ARG A 199 8.60 -16.71 16.32
N SER A 200 8.06 -17.63 17.11
CA SER A 200 6.64 -17.62 17.51
C SER A 200 6.40 -17.04 18.91
N ASP A 201 7.44 -16.76 19.68
CA ASP A 201 7.38 -16.34 21.09
C ASP A 201 7.34 -14.81 21.24
N ILE A 202 6.37 -14.19 20.56
CA ILE A 202 6.13 -12.75 20.62
C ILE A 202 4.97 -12.45 21.55
N TYR A 203 5.24 -11.59 22.53
CA TYR A 203 4.29 -11.14 23.52
C TYR A 203 3.55 -9.90 23.02
N LEU A 204 2.26 -9.82 23.32
CA LEU A 204 1.46 -8.62 23.04
C LEU A 204 1.40 -7.75 24.28
N TYR A 205 1.48 -6.44 24.08
CA TYR A 205 1.35 -5.44 25.13
C TYR A 205 0.09 -4.60 24.91
N GLU A 206 -0.74 -4.47 25.94
CA GLU A 206 -1.96 -3.63 26.01
C GLU A 206 -3.09 -4.04 25.04
N ARG A 207 -2.79 -4.35 23.78
CA ARG A 207 -3.75 -4.52 22.69
C ARG A 207 -3.64 -5.88 22.05
N THR A 208 -4.78 -6.56 21.98
CA THR A 208 -4.95 -7.87 21.34
C THR A 208 -5.40 -7.78 19.89
N GLY A 209 -6.13 -6.72 19.51
CA GLY A 209 -6.61 -6.51 18.14
C GLY A 209 -7.35 -7.72 17.57
N GLU A 210 -6.91 -8.19 16.40
CA GLU A 210 -7.48 -9.36 15.70
C GLU A 210 -7.28 -10.68 16.46
N LEU A 211 -6.35 -10.73 17.42
CA LEU A 211 -6.03 -11.93 18.21
C LEU A 211 -6.84 -12.05 19.50
N THR A 212 -7.83 -11.18 19.72
CA THR A 212 -8.67 -11.20 20.95
C THR A 212 -9.24 -12.59 21.22
N TYR A 213 -9.86 -13.20 20.22
CA TYR A 213 -10.43 -14.55 20.35
C TYR A 213 -9.36 -15.62 20.63
N GLY A 214 -8.17 -15.51 20.02
CA GLY A 214 -7.08 -16.48 20.23
C GLY A 214 -6.42 -16.39 21.60
N ILE A 215 -6.42 -15.22 22.23
CA ILE A 215 -5.78 -14.99 23.53
C ILE A 215 -6.67 -15.41 24.70
N GLU A 216 -7.98 -15.53 24.48
CA GLU A 216 -8.91 -16.00 25.51
C GLU A 216 -8.66 -17.47 25.91
N TYR A 217 -7.99 -18.26 25.06
CA TYR A 217 -7.64 -19.65 25.35
C TYR A 217 -6.61 -19.78 26.50
N PRO A 218 -6.78 -20.73 27.43
CA PRO A 218 -5.92 -20.86 28.62
C PRO A 218 -4.43 -21.03 28.32
N ASP A 219 -4.10 -21.65 27.19
CA ASP A 219 -2.73 -21.88 26.73
C ASP A 219 -2.04 -20.61 26.20
N SER A 220 -2.79 -19.56 25.89
CA SER A 220 -2.30 -18.36 25.18
C SER A 220 -2.40 -17.08 25.99
N GLN A 221 -3.16 -17.07 27.09
CA GLN A 221 -3.34 -15.90 27.96
C GLN A 221 -2.03 -15.31 28.49
N HIS A 222 -1.01 -16.15 28.75
CA HIS A 222 0.30 -15.73 29.24
C HIS A 222 1.08 -14.83 28.25
N ARG A 223 0.67 -14.78 26.98
CA ARG A 223 1.31 -13.98 25.94
C ARG A 223 0.84 -12.52 25.93
N LEU A 224 -0.23 -12.19 26.65
CA LEU A 224 -0.73 -10.82 26.78
C LEU A 224 -0.24 -10.17 28.07
N LEU A 225 0.53 -9.11 27.92
CA LEU A 225 1.03 -8.28 29.00
C LEU A 225 0.13 -7.06 29.18
N LYS A 226 -0.46 -6.94 30.37
CA LYS A 226 -1.22 -5.76 30.77
C LYS A 226 -0.28 -4.66 31.28
N PRO A 227 -0.61 -3.37 31.09
CA PRO A 227 0.22 -2.26 31.57
C PRO A 227 0.56 -2.36 33.06
N GLU A 228 -0.41 -2.75 33.90
CA GLU A 228 -0.26 -2.87 35.36
C GLU A 228 0.79 -3.91 35.77
N SER A 229 0.86 -5.03 35.04
CA SER A 229 1.78 -6.14 35.31
C SER A 229 3.13 -6.00 34.59
N PHE A 230 3.24 -5.05 33.67
CA PHE A 230 4.35 -4.99 32.72
C PHE A 230 5.69 -4.72 33.40
N GLU A 231 5.75 -3.78 34.35
CA GLU A 231 7.00 -3.45 35.04
C GLU A 231 7.54 -4.65 35.85
N GLN A 232 6.65 -5.33 36.58
CA GLN A 232 7.00 -6.53 37.36
C GLN A 232 7.45 -7.68 36.45
N TRP A 233 6.76 -7.87 35.32
CA TRP A 233 7.14 -8.87 34.32
C TRP A 233 8.50 -8.53 33.70
N LEU A 234 8.74 -7.26 33.37
CA LEU A 234 9.99 -6.79 32.76
C LEU A 234 11.19 -7.05 33.68
N GLU A 235 11.09 -6.73 34.98
CA GLU A 235 12.17 -7.00 35.95
C GLU A 235 12.50 -8.49 36.06
N ASN A 236 11.51 -9.38 35.93
CA ASN A 236 11.76 -10.82 35.92
C ASN A 236 12.35 -11.30 34.59
N ALA A 237 11.80 -10.84 33.46
CA ALA A 237 12.29 -11.19 32.12
C ALA A 237 13.75 -10.76 31.92
N ARG A 238 14.14 -9.60 32.47
CA ARG A 238 15.52 -9.08 32.46
C ARG A 238 16.52 -9.95 33.23
N LYS A 239 16.09 -10.81 34.13
CA LYS A 239 17.00 -11.76 34.82
C LYS A 239 17.40 -12.93 33.91
N GLU A 240 16.57 -13.25 32.94
CA GLU A 240 16.80 -14.38 32.04
C GLU A 240 17.60 -13.96 30.80
N GLY A 241 17.28 -12.79 30.23
CA GLY A 241 17.99 -12.24 29.07
C GLY A 241 17.54 -10.83 28.69
N ASN A 242 18.02 -10.36 27.54
CA ASN A 242 17.63 -9.06 27.01
C ASN A 242 16.15 -9.09 26.56
N VAL A 243 15.47 -7.96 26.72
CA VAL A 243 14.07 -7.77 26.33
C VAL A 243 13.98 -6.63 25.33
N SER A 244 13.41 -6.89 24.15
CA SER A 244 13.13 -5.83 23.17
C SER A 244 11.64 -5.58 23.06
N VAL A 245 11.25 -4.32 23.23
CA VAL A 245 9.85 -3.89 23.17
C VAL A 245 9.68 -2.99 21.95
N VAL A 246 8.85 -3.44 21.01
CA VAL A 246 8.60 -2.76 19.74
C VAL A 246 7.22 -2.10 19.77
N ILE A 247 7.21 -0.78 19.91
CA ILE A 247 6.00 0.01 20.17
C ILE A 247 5.69 0.86 18.96
N THR A 248 4.47 0.73 18.44
CA THR A 248 3.87 1.71 17.54
C THR A 248 3.22 2.84 18.34
N TYR A 249 3.51 4.10 17.99
CA TYR A 249 2.95 5.25 18.67
C TYR A 249 2.55 6.36 17.69
N LYS A 250 1.50 7.10 18.07
CA LYS A 250 1.09 8.34 17.40
C LYS A 250 1.56 9.58 18.17
N ASP A 251 1.59 9.48 19.51
CA ASP A 251 2.03 10.53 20.41
C ASP A 251 3.32 10.06 21.12
N PRO A 252 4.43 10.82 21.03
CA PRO A 252 5.68 10.51 21.72
C PRO A 252 5.52 10.39 23.25
N LYS A 253 4.50 11.00 23.84
CA LYS A 253 4.21 10.87 25.28
C LYS A 253 4.00 9.42 25.72
N LYS A 254 3.56 8.54 24.81
CA LYS A 254 3.39 7.11 25.10
C LYS A 254 4.72 6.40 25.36
N LEU A 255 5.82 6.89 24.78
CA LEU A 255 7.17 6.38 25.07
C LEU A 255 7.64 6.79 26.46
N ALA A 256 7.25 7.98 26.93
CA ALA A 256 7.63 8.48 28.25
C ALA A 256 6.94 7.74 29.41
N GLN A 257 5.88 6.98 29.13
CA GLN A 257 5.19 6.12 30.11
C GLN A 257 5.89 4.77 30.31
N MET A 258 6.86 4.42 29.47
CA MET A 258 7.60 3.17 29.57
C MET A 258 8.78 3.30 30.53
N PRO A 259 9.18 2.20 31.20
CA PRO A 259 10.43 2.15 31.96
C PRO A 259 11.60 2.59 31.10
N ARG A 260 12.58 3.29 31.69
CA ARG A 260 13.73 3.82 30.96
C ARG A 260 14.56 2.68 30.34
N PRO A 261 14.69 2.62 29.00
CA PRO A 261 15.52 1.60 28.35
C PRO A 261 17.00 1.98 28.36
N GLU A 262 17.88 0.99 28.19
CA GLU A 262 19.31 1.21 27.96
C GLU A 262 19.56 1.70 26.52
N GLU A 263 18.85 1.14 25.54
CA GLU A 263 18.91 1.56 24.14
C GLU A 263 17.52 1.90 23.62
N LEU A 264 17.41 3.04 22.94
CA LEU A 264 16.18 3.52 22.32
C LEU A 264 16.44 3.86 20.86
N VAL A 265 15.94 3.01 19.96
CA VAL A 265 15.95 3.27 18.52
C VAL A 265 14.55 3.70 18.10
N THR A 266 14.44 4.84 17.42
CA THR A 266 13.15 5.39 17.00
C THR A 266 13.06 5.57 15.49
N ASN A 267 11.86 5.36 14.98
CA ASN A 267 11.38 5.77 13.67
C ASN A 267 10.13 6.65 13.89
N ARG A 268 9.66 7.36 12.87
CA ARG A 268 8.51 8.29 12.90
C ARG A 268 7.25 7.77 13.59
N ARG A 269 7.01 6.45 13.58
CA ARG A 269 5.80 5.83 14.15
C ARG A 269 6.08 4.60 15.03
N MET A 270 7.35 4.25 15.21
CA MET A 270 7.75 3.02 15.90
C MET A 270 9.00 3.28 16.73
N ALA A 271 9.14 2.58 17.85
CA ALA A 271 10.35 2.56 18.65
C ALA A 271 10.69 1.12 19.04
N ILE A 272 11.97 0.83 19.12
CA ILE A 272 12.52 -0.35 19.79
C ILE A 272 13.14 0.15 21.08
N LEU A 273 12.65 -0.36 22.19
CA LEU A 273 13.20 -0.17 23.52
C LEU A 273 13.90 -1.46 23.90
N THR A 274 15.23 -1.44 24.02
CA THR A 274 16.00 -2.60 24.45
C THR A 274 16.33 -2.47 25.92
N TYR A 275 16.00 -3.51 26.67
CA TYR A 275 16.31 -3.66 28.08
C TYR A 275 17.35 -4.74 28.26
N GLU A 276 18.54 -4.37 28.75
CA GLU A 276 19.63 -5.33 28.92
C GLU A 276 19.42 -6.22 30.15
N LYS A 277 19.99 -7.43 30.07
CA LYS A 277 19.98 -8.41 31.15
C LYS A 277 20.58 -7.80 32.43
N ARG A 278 19.82 -7.83 33.52
CA ARG A 278 20.29 -7.41 34.83
C ARG A 278 20.75 -8.63 35.62
N LYS A 279 21.98 -8.58 36.14
CA LYS A 279 22.50 -9.60 37.06
C LYS A 279 21.87 -9.48 38.44
#